data_AF-D2DSS3-F1
#
_entry.id   AF-D2DSS3-F1
#
_cell.length_a   1.000
_cell.length_b   1.000
_cell.length_c   1.000
_cell.angle_alpha   90.00
_cell.angle_beta   90.00
_cell.angle_gamma   90.00
#
_symmetry.space_group_name_H-M   'P 1'
#
loop_
_entity.id
_entity.type
_entity.pdbx_description
1 polymer ?
#
loop_
_entity_poly.entity_id
_entity_poly.type
_entity_poly.pdbx_seq_one_letter_code
_entity_poly.pdbx_strand_id
1 'polypeptide(L)' 'YKLVGGLAVRRACYGVLCFIMESGAKGCEVVVSGKLRGQRAKSMKFTDGLMIHSGEPRRHYVDAAV' A
#
# COMPACT_ATOMS: atom_id res chain seq x y z
N TYR A 1 1.90 5.24 12.02
CA TYR A 1 2.61 4.84 13.26
C TYR A 1 3.11 3.39 13.28
N LYS A 2 2.48 2.41 12.61
CA LYS A 2 2.86 0.98 12.68
C LYS A 2 4.35 0.68 12.33
N LEU A 3 4.93 1.39 11.36
CA LEU A 3 6.34 1.20 10.95
C LEU A 3 7.35 1.79 11.95
N VAL A 4 6.99 2.86 12.67
CA VAL A 4 7.84 3.47 13.71
C VAL A 4 7.90 2.56 14.95
N GLY A 5 6.81 1.83 15.22
CA GLY A 5 6.73 0.84 16.31
C GLY A 5 7.51 -0.46 16.08
N GLY A 6 8.42 -0.52 15.10
CA GLY A 6 9.30 -1.68 14.88
C GLY A 6 8.63 -2.89 14.24
N LEU A 7 7.38 -2.80 13.78
CA LEU A 7 6.75 -3.88 13.03
C LEU A 7 7.42 -4.07 11.66
N ALA A 8 7.64 -5.33 11.29
CA ALA A 8 8.15 -5.68 9.98
C ALA A 8 7.23 -5.14 8.87
N VAL A 9 7.83 -4.55 7.82
CA VAL A 9 7.13 -3.86 6.73
C VAL A 9 6.02 -4.71 6.12
N ARG A 10 6.30 -5.98 5.80
CA ARG A 10 5.28 -6.89 5.23
C ARG A 10 4.07 -7.05 6.17
N ARG A 11 4.32 -7.26 7.46
CA ARG A 11 3.25 -7.46 8.45
C ARG A 11 2.42 -6.18 8.63
N ALA A 12 3.07 -5.03 8.66
CA ALA A 12 2.38 -3.74 8.74
C ALA A 12 1.51 -3.48 7.51
N CYS A 13 2.05 -3.70 6.30
CA CYS A 13 1.34 -3.46 5.05
C CYS A 13 0.16 -4.44 4.85
N TYR A 14 0.35 -5.74 5.08
CA TYR A 14 -0.76 -6.70 4.98
C TYR A 14 -1.88 -6.42 5.98
N GLY A 15 -1.55 -5.98 7.20
CA GLY A 15 -2.56 -5.58 8.18
C GLY A 15 -3.31 -4.30 7.79
N VAL A 16 -2.72 -3.42 6.98
CA VAL A 16 -3.40 -2.23 6.43
C VAL A 16 -4.25 -2.61 5.22
N LEU A 17 -3.74 -3.46 4.33
CA LEU A 17 -4.50 -3.97 3.18
C LEU A 17 -5.78 -4.69 3.62
N CYS A 18 -5.67 -5.60 4.59
CA CYS A 18 -6.82 -6.30 5.13
C CYS A 18 -7.86 -5.33 5.71
N PHE A 19 -7.40 -4.33 6.48
CA PHE A 19 -8.29 -3.30 7.04
C PHE A 19 -9.02 -2.47 5.97
N ILE A 20 -8.34 -2.10 4.88
CA ILE A 20 -8.95 -1.34 3.78
C ILE A 20 -9.95 -2.19 2.99
N MET A 21 -9.60 -3.44 2.71
CA MET A 21 -10.49 -4.38 2.02
C MET A 21 -11.72 -4.74 2.89
N GLU A 22 -11.54 -4.92 4.19
CA GLU A 22 -12.62 -5.16 5.16
C GLU A 22 -13.55 -3.94 5.31
N SER A 23 -13.02 -2.74 5.09
CA SER A 23 -13.81 -1.49 5.01
C SER A 23 -14.66 -1.38 3.72
N GLY A 24 -14.66 -2.42 2.87
CA GLY A 24 -15.48 -2.47 1.65
C GLY A 24 -14.84 -1.85 0.42
N ALA A 25 -13.53 -1.61 0.41
CA ALA A 25 -12.83 -1.15 -0.77
C ALA A 25 -12.81 -2.21 -1.88
N LYS A 26 -12.90 -1.78 -3.15
CA LYS A 26 -12.83 -2.68 -4.32
C LYS A 26 -11.40 -3.14 -4.65
N GLY A 27 -10.41 -2.40 -4.17
CA GLY A 27 -9.01 -2.71 -4.31
C GLY A 27 -8.15 -1.67 -3.59
N CYS A 28 -6.91 -2.03 -3.32
CA CYS A 28 -5.96 -1.20 -2.61
C CYS A 28 -4.54 -1.47 -3.11
N GLU A 29 -3.74 -0.41 -3.25
CA GLU A 29 -2.30 -0.49 -3.52
C GLU A 29 -1.55 0.28 -2.44
N VAL A 30 -0.62 -0.41 -1.76
CA VAL A 30 0.30 0.17 -0.79
C VAL A 30 1.71 0.03 -1.32
N VAL A 31 2.38 1.16 -1.55
CA VAL A 31 3.77 1.20 -2.02
C VAL A 31 4.68 1.67 -0.90
N VAL A 32 5.68 0.87 -0.55
CA VAL A 32 6.73 1.25 0.41
C VAL A 32 8.06 1.33 -0.33
N SER A 33 8.62 2.53 -0.40
CA SER A 33 9.93 2.80 -0.98
C SER A 33 10.94 3.19 0.11
N GLY A 34 12.20 2.82 -0.09
CA GLY A 34 13.30 3.23 0.79
C GLY A 34 14.31 2.13 1.06
N LYS A 35 15.17 2.37 2.06
CA LYS A 35 16.18 1.41 2.52
C LYS A 35 15.54 0.43 3.50
N LEU A 36 15.22 -0.76 3.02
CA LEU A 36 14.47 -1.76 3.80
C LEU A 36 15.37 -2.66 4.65
N ARG A 37 16.16 -3.53 4.00
CA ARG A 37 17.09 -4.45 4.68
C ARG A 37 18.56 -4.18 4.36
N GLY A 38 18.85 -3.15 3.56
CA GLY A 38 20.21 -2.85 3.11
C GLY A 38 20.37 -1.40 2.69
N GLN A 39 21.58 -1.03 2.28
CA GLN A 39 21.94 0.35 1.95
C GLN A 39 21.36 0.84 0.61
N ARG A 40 20.93 -0.07 -0.25
CA ARG A 40 20.25 0.25 -1.51
C ARG A 40 18.76 0.43 -1.30
N ALA A 41 18.19 1.41 -1.98
CA ALA A 41 16.75 1.59 -2.03
C ALA A 41 16.08 0.39 -2.71
N LYS A 42 14.93 -0.03 -2.17
CA LYS A 42 14.05 -1.03 -2.77
C LYS A 42 12.62 -0.54 -2.61
N SER A 43 11.83 -0.75 -3.64
CA SER A 43 10.39 -0.49 -3.61
C SER A 43 9.64 -1.81 -3.51
N MET A 44 8.75 -1.91 -2.54
CA MET A 44 7.81 -3.02 -2.37
C MET A 44 6.41 -2.52 -2.66
N LYS A 45 5.74 -3.15 -3.63
CA LYS A 45 4.33 -2.91 -3.90
C LYS A 45 3.53 -4.06 -3.31
N PHE A 46 2.47 -3.72 -2.61
CA PHE A 46 1.48 -4.67 -2.11
C PHE A 46 0.13 -4.26 -2.67
N THR A 47 -0.49 -5.16 -3.42
CA THR A 47 -1.74 -4.90 -4.15
C THR A 47 -2.75 -5.97 -3.80
N ASP A 48 -3.99 -5.57 -3.59
CA ASP A 48 -5.12 -6.48 -3.41
C ASP A 48 -6.37 -5.91 -4.11
N GLY A 49 -7.23 -6.79 -4.63
CA GLY A 49 -8.42 -6.41 -5.40
C GLY A 49 -8.12 -5.72 -6.75
N LEU A 50 -9.09 -4.93 -7.23
CA LEU A 50 -9.02 -4.23 -8.52
C LEU A 50 -8.40 -2.84 -8.36
N MET A 51 -7.33 -2.57 -9.12
CA MET A 51 -6.69 -1.26 -9.17
C MET A 51 -6.71 -0.68 -10.60
N ILE A 52 -7.16 0.57 -10.74
CA ILE A 52 -7.19 1.29 -12.03
C ILE A 52 -5.95 2.18 -12.12
N HIS A 53 -5.09 1.91 -13.09
CA HIS A 53 -3.84 2.65 -13.27
C HIS A 53 -3.91 3.81 -14.27
N SER A 54 -4.88 3.80 -15.19
CA SER A 54 -4.92 4.69 -16.36
C SER A 54 -6.29 5.33 -16.58
N GLY A 55 -6.28 6.52 -17.20
CA GLY A 55 -7.47 7.27 -17.57
C GLY A 55 -8.02 8.19 -16.48
N GLU A 56 -9.07 8.93 -16.82
CA GLU A 56 -9.81 9.81 -15.92
C GLU A 56 -10.47 9.09 -14.73
N PRO A 57 -10.97 7.84 -14.85
CA PRO A 57 -11.51 7.09 -13.71
C PRO A 57 -10.54 6.97 -12.53
N ARG A 58 -9.22 6.98 -12.76
CA ARG A 58 -8.24 6.98 -11.68
C ARG A 58 -8.39 8.18 -10.74
N ARG A 59 -8.73 9.37 -11.26
CA ARG A 59 -8.86 10.59 -10.44
C ARG A 59 -10.14 10.61 -9.61
N HIS A 60 -11.17 9.90 -10.05
CA HIS A 60 -12.47 9.88 -9.38
C HIS A 60 -12.67 8.68 -8.44
N TYR A 61 -12.04 7.53 -8.76
CA TYR A 61 -12.25 6.29 -8.02
C TYR A 61 -11.06 5.87 -7.14
N VAL A 62 -9.89 6.50 -7.29
CA VAL A 62 -8.71 6.19 -6.48
C VAL A 62 -8.35 7.40 -5.63
N ASP A 63 -8.44 7.24 -4.32
CA ASP A 63 -7.87 8.18 -3.36
C ASP A 63 -6.42 7.79 -3.07
N ALA A 64 -5.52 8.78 -3.05
CA ALA A 64 -4.08 8.56 -2.91
C ALA A 64 -3.49 9.49 -1.84
N ALA A 65 -2.77 8.88 -0.89
CA ALA A 65 -2.01 9.57 0.14
C ALA A 65 -0.55 9.06 0.13
N VAL A 66 0.41 9.94 0.44
CA VAL A 66 1.86 9.66 0.45
C VAL A 66 2.43 9.82 1.85
#